data_AF-A0A182AKJ3-F1
#
_entry.id   AF-A0A182AKJ3-F1
#
_cell.length_a   1.000
_cell.length_b   1.000
_cell.length_c   1.000
_cell.angle_alpha   90.00
_cell.angle_beta   90.00
_cell.angle_gamma   90.00
#
_symmetry.space_group_name_H-M   'P 1'
#
loop_
_entity.id
_entity.type
_entity.pdbx_description
1 polymer ?
#
loop_
_entity_poly.entity_id
_entity_poly.type
_entity_poly.pdbx_seq_one_letter_code
_entity_poly.pdbx_strand_id
1 'polypeptide(L)' 'MFQLARRAMYAYMDRCPSGPDPCGVVLQAGRGRVVFELPVLLPDEQFIPLDLIRGKSSRSSSSRVRWARPS' A
#
# COMPACT_ATOMS: atom_id res chain seq x y z
N MET A 1 -5.06 9.38 -4.27
CA MET A 1 -4.38 8.08 -4.44
C MET A 1 -4.73 7.09 -3.32
N PHE A 2 -4.30 7.30 -2.07
CA PHE A 2 -4.55 6.36 -0.95
C PHE A 2 -6.02 6.10 -0.63
N GLN A 3 -6.91 7.08 -0.81
CA GLN A 3 -8.36 6.88 -0.66
C GLN A 3 -8.92 5.85 -1.66
N LEU A 4 -8.43 5.86 -2.90
CA LEU A 4 -8.86 4.90 -3.93
C LEU A 4 -8.39 3.49 -3.58
N ALA A 5 -7.14 3.34 -3.12
CA ALA A 5 -6.62 2.05 -2.66
C ALA A 5 -7.39 1.52 -1.44
N ARG A 6 -7.72 2.40 -0.47
CA ARG A 6 -8.59 2.03 0.65
C ARG A 6 -9.96 1.55 0.18
N ARG A 7 -10.58 2.22 -0.80
CA ARG A 7 -11.87 1.77 -1.36
C ARG A 7 -11.77 0.40 -2.01
N ALA A 8 -10.73 0.15 -2.82
CA ALA A 8 -10.51 -1.15 -3.45
C ALA A 8 -10.30 -2.26 -2.40
N MET A 9 -9.52 -1.97 -1.35
CA MET A 9 -9.28 -2.88 -0.24
C MET A 9 -10.55 -3.19 0.57
N TYR A 10 -11.31 -2.16 0.95
CA TYR A 10 -12.59 -2.36 1.67
C TYR A 10 -13.58 -3.16 0.83
N ALA A 11 -13.69 -2.88 -0.47
CA ALA A 11 -14.57 -3.62 -1.36
C ALA A 11 -14.16 -5.10 -1.55
N TYR A 12 -12.89 -5.45 -1.29
CA TYR A 12 -12.44 -6.83 -1.23
C TYR A 12 -12.79 -7.47 0.11
N MET A 13 -12.51 -6.80 1.23
CA MET A 13 -12.83 -7.31 2.57
C MET A 13 -14.33 -7.54 2.78
N ASP A 14 -15.17 -6.67 2.22
CA ASP A 14 -16.62 -6.78 2.27
C ASP A 14 -17.13 -8.01 1.49
N ARG A 15 -16.50 -8.34 0.37
CA ARG A 15 -16.86 -9.50 -0.46
C ARG A 15 -16.27 -10.81 0.03
N CYS A 16 -15.10 -10.77 0.65
CA CYS A 16 -14.35 -11.95 1.08
C CYS A 16 -13.81 -11.75 2.51
N PRO A 17 -14.65 -11.86 3.55
CA PRO A 17 -14.23 -11.65 4.94
C PRO A 17 -13.21 -12.69 5.43
N SER A 18 -13.13 -13.87 4.79
CA SER A 18 -12.15 -14.93 5.06
C SER A 18 -11.24 -15.20 3.87
N GLY A 19 -11.10 -14.22 2.97
CA GLY A 19 -10.20 -14.33 1.83
C GLY A 19 -8.71 -14.31 2.22
N PRO A 20 -7.80 -14.67 1.30
CA PRO A 20 -6.36 -14.56 1.51
C PRO A 20 -5.95 -13.13 1.91
N ASP A 21 -4.92 -12.99 2.74
CA ASP A 21 -4.40 -11.68 3.17
C ASP A 21 -3.66 -11.03 1.98
N PRO A 22 -4.14 -9.87 1.50
CA PRO A 22 -3.54 -9.23 0.33
C PRO A 22 -2.25 -8.48 0.72
N CYS A 23 -1.28 -8.45 -0.18
CA CYS A 23 -0.04 -7.71 0.03
C CYS A 23 -0.19 -6.20 -0.20
N GLY A 24 -1.19 -5.79 -0.99
CA GLY A 24 -1.44 -4.40 -1.32
C GLY A 24 -2.46 -4.19 -2.45
N VAL A 25 -2.43 -2.99 -3.03
CA VAL A 25 -3.33 -2.59 -4.11
C VAL A 25 -2.53 -1.93 -5.22
N VAL A 26 -2.76 -2.34 -6.47
CA VAL A 26 -2.26 -1.63 -7.65
C VAL A 26 -3.32 -0.64 -8.12
N LEU A 27 -2.91 0.60 -8.40
CA LEU A 27 -3.74 1.62 -9.00
C LEU A 27 -3.35 1.86 -10.45
N GLN A 28 -4.35 2.01 -11.31
CA GLN A 28 -4.18 2.37 -12.73
C GLN A 28 -5.38 3.19 -13.18
N ALA A 29 -5.15 4.38 -13.74
CA ALA A 29 -6.20 5.22 -14.35
C ALA A 29 -7.50 5.37 -13.50
N GLY A 30 -7.37 5.53 -12.18
CA GLY A 30 -8.52 5.68 -11.27
C GLY A 30 -9.21 4.36 -10.87
N ARG A 31 -8.69 3.21 -11.29
CA ARG A 31 -9.10 1.88 -10.81
C ARG A 31 -8.08 1.32 -9.83
N GLY A 32 -8.54 0.48 -8.90
CA GLY A 32 -7.69 -0.19 -7.93
C GLY A 32 -7.94 -1.70 -7.93
N ARG A 33 -6.87 -2.49 -7.96
CA ARG A 33 -6.89 -3.96 -7.91
C ARG A 33 -6.13 -4.45 -6.70
N VAL A 34 -6.75 -5.31 -5.90
CA VAL A 34 -6.09 -5.99 -4.79
C VAL A 34 -5.13 -7.05 -5.34
N VAL A 35 -3.94 -7.13 -4.76
CA VAL A 35 -2.91 -8.10 -5.13
C VAL A 35 -2.44 -8.86 -3.88
N PHE A 36 -2.05 -10.11 -4.08
CA PHE A 36 -1.66 -11.04 -3.01
C PHE A 36 -0.16 -11.34 -3.00
N GLU A 37 0.53 -10.97 -4.08
CA GLU A 37 1.98 -11.09 -4.25
C GLU A 37 2.53 -9.81 -4.87
N LEU A 38 3.85 -9.60 -4.79
CA LEU A 38 4.49 -8.38 -5.30
C LEU A 38 4.35 -8.31 -6.84
N PRO A 39 3.62 -7.33 -7.38
CA PRO A 39 3.36 -7.26 -8.81
C PRO A 39 4.53 -6.65 -9.58
N VAL A 40 4.72 -7.09 -10.83
CA VAL A 40 5.48 -6.31 -11.82
C VAL A 40 4.57 -5.20 -12.34
N LEU A 41 5.04 -3.96 -12.27
CA LEU A 41 4.24 -2.78 -12.61
C LEU A 41 4.50 -2.33 -14.05
N LEU A 42 3.42 -1.96 -14.72
CA LEU A 42 3.47 -1.13 -15.92
C LEU A 42 3.86 0.31 -15.56
N PRO A 43 4.31 1.13 -16.53
CA PRO A 43 4.71 2.52 -16.29
C PRO A 43 3.62 3.39 -15.65
N ASP A 44 2.35 3.13 -15.97
CA ASP A 44 1.19 3.87 -15.47
C ASP A 44 0.58 3.26 -14.19
N GLU A 45 1.15 2.16 -13.71
CA GLU A 45 0.68 1.46 -12.52
C GLU A 45 1.42 1.91 -11.27
N GLN A 46 0.69 2.01 -10.17
CA GLN A 46 1.25 2.32 -8.87
C GLN A 46 0.85 1.28 -7.84
N PHE A 47 1.84 0.56 -7.31
CA PHE A 47 1.63 -0.34 -6.17
C PHE A 47 1.57 0.44 -4.85
N ILE A 48 0.56 0.14 -4.05
CA ILE A 48 0.42 0.63 -2.68
C ILE A 48 0.44 -0.56 -1.73
N PRO A 49 1.52 -0.74 -0.93
CA PRO A 49 1.57 -1.80 0.05
C PRO A 49 0.50 -1.62 1.13
N LEU A 50 0.02 -2.75 1.64
CA LEU A 50 -1.10 -2.79 2.58
C LEU A 50 -0.85 -1.98 3.87
N ASP A 51 0.39 -1.93 4.34
CA ASP A 51 0.77 -1.16 5.54
C ASP A 51 0.44 0.33 5.41
N LEU A 52 0.62 0.89 4.21
CA LEU A 52 0.28 2.29 3.91
C LEU A 52 -1.24 2.49 3.82
N ILE A 53 -1.98 1.48 3.37
CA ILE A 53 -3.45 1.51 3.25
C ILE A 53 -4.12 1.44 4.62
N ARG A 54 -3.61 0.57 5.51
CA ARG A 54 -4.12 0.36 6.87
C ARG A 54 -3.83 1.55 7.81
N GLY A 55 -3.06 2.55 7.36
CA GLY A 55 -2.78 3.74 8.16
C GLY A 55 -1.90 3.45 9.38
N LYS A 56 -1.16 2.32 9.37
CA LYS A 56 0.03 2.17 10.22
C LYS A 56 1.08 3.12 9.67
N SER A 57 0.95 4.40 10.00
CA SER A 57 2.08 5.32 9.97
C SER A 57 3.20 4.60 10.71
N SER A 58 4.26 4.26 10.00
CA SER A 58 5.53 3.86 10.57
C SER A 58 6.08 5.02 11.39
N ARG A 59 5.50 5.28 12.56
CA ARG A 59 6.08 6.11 13.62
C ARG A 59 7.15 5.35 14.39
N SER A 60 7.69 4.27 13.83
CA SER A 60 8.91 3.64 14.32
C SER A 60 9.81 3.34 13.14
N SER A 61 11.05 3.81 13.22
CA SER A 61 12.10 3.67 12.21
C SER A 61 12.05 4.60 11.00
N SER A 62 11.73 5.87 11.22
CA SER A 62 12.69 6.87 10.73
C SER A 62 13.89 6.80 11.67
N SER A 63 14.77 5.83 11.44
CA SER A 63 16.20 6.08 11.52
C SER A 63 16.43 7.29 10.63
N ARG A 64 16.23 8.48 11.21
CA ARG A 64 16.92 9.68 10.80
C ARG A 64 18.35 9.22 10.63
N VAL A 65 18.79 9.09 9.39
CA VAL A 65 20.18 9.33 9.03
C VAL A 65 20.44 10.73 9.55
N ARG A 66 20.81 10.78 10.83
CA ARG A 66 21.41 11.95 11.45
C ARG A 66 22.73 12.03 10.73
N TRP A 67 22.78 12.85 9.69
CA TRP A 67 24.04 13.40 9.23
C TRP A 67 24.69 14.03 10.45
N ALA A 68 25.63 13.30 11.05
CA ALA A 68 26.43 13.78 12.14
C ALA A 68 27.17 15.01 11.61
N ARG A 69 26.90 16.18 12.19
CA ARG A 69 27.69 17.37 11.93
C ARG A 69 29.02 17.16 12.67
N PRO A 70 30.18 17.16 11.99
CA PRO A 70 31.45 17.16 12.69
C PRO A 70 31.59 18.50 13.41
N SER A 71 31.95 18.42 14.69
CA SER A 71 32.39 19.53 15.55
C SER A 71 33.81 19.93 15.25
#